data_AF-A0A7V3RZ21-F1
#
_entry.id   AF-A0A7V3RZ21-F1
#
_cell.length_a   1.000
_cell.length_b   1.000
_cell.length_c   1.000
_cell.angle_alpha   90.00
_cell.angle_beta   90.00
_cell.angle_gamma   90.00
#
_symmetry.space_group_name_H-M   'P 1'
#
loop_
_entity.id
_entity.type
_entity.pdbx_description
1 polymer ?
#
loop_
_entity_poly.entity_id
_entity_poly.type
_entity_poly.pdbx_seq_one_letter_code
_entity_poly.pdbx_strand_id
1 'polypeptide(L)'
;MPEDKPQGEVIMMGKREKVPGWKGELFVEMVKLQDAKGVKYQVLCDSTNPVDLQNLPATKIFEDKMEALNYAMEMERSKAKWKTVRKE
;
A
#
# COMPACT_ATOMS: atom_id res chain seq x y z
N MET A 1 14.34 29.36 3.83
CA MET A 1 14.78 27.99 3.50
C MET A 1 13.52 27.21 3.17
N PRO A 2 13.37 26.62 1.98
CA PRO A 2 12.18 25.85 1.68
C PRO A 2 12.23 24.58 2.50
N GLU A 3 11.15 24.29 3.23
CA GLU A 3 10.96 23.06 3.97
C GLU A 3 11.09 21.89 2.99
N ASP A 4 12.10 21.03 3.19
CA ASP A 4 12.22 19.72 2.53
C ASP A 4 10.99 18.88 2.91
N LYS A 5 9.87 19.11 2.21
CA LYS A 5 8.71 18.21 2.29
C LYS A 5 9.17 16.87 1.72
N PRO A 6 9.03 15.76 2.45
CA PRO A 6 9.40 14.46 1.93
C PRO A 6 8.65 14.22 0.61
N GLN A 7 9.39 14.19 -0.49
CA GLN A 7 8.83 13.87 -1.80
C GLN A 7 8.66 12.35 -1.85
N GLY A 8 7.41 11.90 -1.78
CA GLY A 8 7.04 10.53 -2.06
C GLY A 8 6.90 10.33 -3.56
N GLU A 9 7.61 9.34 -4.12
CA GLU A 9 7.50 8.92 -5.52
C GLU A 9 6.83 7.55 -5.59
N VAL A 10 5.72 7.41 -6.31
CA VAL A 10 5.14 6.08 -6.58
C VAL A 10 6.05 5.34 -7.54
N ILE A 11 6.71 4.29 -7.05
CA ILE A 11 7.66 3.48 -7.83
C ILE A 11 7.06 2.17 -8.35
N MET A 12 5.90 1.78 -7.81
CA MET A 12 5.13 0.64 -8.30
C MET A 12 3.66 0.82 -7.94
N MET A 13 2.78 0.47 -8.88
CA MET A 13 1.36 0.30 -8.65
C MET A 13 0.96 -1.07 -9.18
N GLY A 14 0.34 -1.86 -8.31
CA GLY A 14 -0.26 -3.15 -8.62
C GLY A 14 -1.49 -2.99 -9.50
N LYS A 15 -2.00 -4.10 -10.00
CA LYS A 15 -3.18 -4.09 -10.87
C LYS A 15 -4.40 -3.72 -10.04
N ARG A 16 -5.24 -2.82 -10.55
CA ARG A 16 -6.59 -2.60 -9.99
C ARG A 16 -7.45 -3.83 -10.24
N GLU A 17 -7.99 -4.40 -9.18
CA GLU A 17 -8.73 -5.65 -9.25
C GLU A 17 -10.05 -5.56 -8.48
N LYS A 18 -11.14 -5.91 -9.16
CA LYS A 18 -12.44 -6.04 -8.53
C LYS A 18 -12.51 -7.36 -7.75
N VAL A 19 -12.44 -7.27 -6.43
CA VAL A 19 -12.47 -8.43 -5.54
C VAL A 19 -13.87 -8.60 -4.93
N PRO A 20 -14.47 -9.81 -4.96
CA PRO A 20 -15.76 -10.06 -4.32
C PRO A 20 -15.77 -9.66 -2.84
N GLY A 21 -16.83 -8.99 -2.39
CA GLY A 21 -16.96 -8.50 -1.01
C GLY A 21 -16.39 -7.11 -0.74
N TRP A 22 -15.81 -6.46 -1.76
CA TRP A 22 -15.31 -5.08 -1.75
C TRP A 22 -16.08 -4.17 -2.70
N LYS A 23 -16.25 -2.88 -2.36
CA LYS A 23 -17.05 -1.94 -3.15
C LYS A 23 -16.28 -1.36 -4.33
N GLY A 24 -15.00 -1.09 -4.16
CA GLY A 24 -14.09 -0.58 -5.19
C GLY A 24 -13.26 -1.69 -5.86
N GLU A 25 -12.24 -1.24 -6.57
CA GLU A 25 -11.15 -2.05 -7.08
C GLU A 25 -9.95 -1.89 -6.14
N LEU A 26 -9.37 -3.01 -5.73
CA LEU A 26 -8.23 -3.05 -4.82
C LEU A 26 -6.92 -3.03 -5.59
N PHE A 27 -5.94 -2.33 -5.04
CA PHE A 27 -4.59 -2.28 -5.58
C PHE A 27 -3.57 -2.05 -4.48
N VAL A 28 -2.33 -2.44 -4.74
CA VAL A 28 -1.18 -2.17 -3.87
C VAL A 28 -0.34 -1.08 -4.52
N GLU A 29 0.15 -0.13 -3.73
CA GLU A 29 1.11 0.88 -4.19
C GLU A 29 2.39 0.77 -3.37
N MET A 30 3.52 1.07 -4.01
CA MET A 30 4.79 1.23 -3.34
C MET A 30 5.32 2.63 -3.62
N VAL A 31 5.53 3.39 -2.55
CA VAL A 31 6.01 4.76 -2.56
C VAL A 31 7.43 4.79 -2.01
N LYS A 32 8.36 5.33 -2.78
CA LYS A 32 9.69 5.66 -2.32
C LYS A 32 9.61 7.01 -1.60
N LEU A 33 9.92 7.01 -0.31
CA LEU A 33 10.04 8.20 0.51
C LEU A 33 11.53 8.54 0.63
N GLN A 34 11.91 9.76 0.25
CA GLN A 34 13.26 10.27 0.45
C GLN A 34 13.23 11.40 1.47
N ASP A 35 14.00 11.24 2.54
CA ASP A 35 14.21 12.26 3.57
C ASP A 35 15.71 12.43 3.89
N ALA A 36 16.06 13.35 4.80
CA ALA A 36 17.44 13.60 5.20
C ALA A 36 18.14 12.41 5.89
N LYS A 37 17.37 11.39 6.33
CA LYS A 37 17.86 10.18 7.00
C LYS A 37 18.01 9.00 6.03
N GLY A 38 17.48 9.10 4.81
CA GLY A 38 17.70 8.10 3.75
C GLY A 38 16.46 7.85 2.89
N VAL A 39 16.50 6.72 2.18
CA VAL A 39 15.39 6.24 1.37
C VAL A 39 14.61 5.18 2.14
N LYS A 40 13.29 5.30 2.14
CA LYS A 40 12.36 4.31 2.67
C LYS A 40 11.35 3.93 1.60
N TYR A 41 10.73 2.77 1.76
CA TYR A 41 9.74 2.23 0.86
C TYR A 41 8.47 1.93 1.63
N GLN A 42 7.41 2.63 1.28
CA GLN A 42 6.09 2.50 1.90
C GLN A 42 5.20 1.66 0.99
N VAL A 43 4.61 0.60 1.51
CA VAL A 43 3.65 -0.24 0.79
C VAL A 43 2.25 0.05 1.32
N LEU A 44 1.37 0.51 0.45
CA LEU A 44 -0.02 0.85 0.74
C LEU A 44 -0.95 -0.14 0.07
N CYS A 45 -1.99 -0.55 0.78
CA CYS A 45 -3.15 -1.20 0.18
C CYS A 45 -4.22 -0.12 0.03
N ASP A 46 -4.79 0.02 -1.17
CA ASP A 46 -5.75 1.09 -1.47
C ASP A 46 -6.95 0.55 -2.27
N SER A 47 -8.03 1.33 -2.32
CA SER A 47 -9.26 1.04 -3.03
C SER A 47 -9.78 2.27 -3.77
N THR A 48 -10.36 2.06 -4.94
CA THR A 48 -11.09 3.12 -5.66
C THR A 48 -12.39 3.56 -4.98
N ASN A 49 -12.81 2.91 -3.88
CA ASN A 49 -13.99 3.29 -3.12
C ASN A 49 -13.64 3.71 -1.67
N PRO A 50 -14.02 4.92 -1.23
CA PRO A 50 -13.70 5.42 0.12
C PRO A 50 -14.20 4.55 1.28
N VAL A 51 -15.30 3.80 1.09
CA VAL A 51 -15.88 2.95 2.15
C VAL A 51 -14.98 1.74 2.47
N ASP A 52 -14.16 1.33 1.52
CA ASP A 52 -13.27 0.18 1.69
C ASP A 52 -12.05 0.55 2.54
N LEU A 53 -11.63 1.82 2.53
CA LEU A 53 -10.41 2.32 3.19
C LEU A 53 -10.32 1.93 4.68
N GLN A 54 -11.47 1.89 5.38
CA GLN A 54 -11.54 1.54 6.80
C GLN A 54 -11.23 0.06 7.10
N ASN A 55 -11.26 -0.82 6.09
CA ASN A 55 -11.04 -2.25 6.23
C ASN A 55 -9.75 -2.71 5.55
N LEU A 56 -8.97 -1.80 4.97
CA LEU A 56 -7.74 -2.15 4.28
C LEU A 56 -6.63 -2.50 5.28
N PRO A 57 -5.67 -3.36 4.87
CA PRO A 57 -4.48 -3.62 5.65
C PRO A 57 -3.70 -2.33 5.94
N ALA A 58 -3.08 -2.28 7.12
CA ALA A 58 -2.26 -1.14 7.51
C ALA A 58 -1.06 -0.96 6.57
N THR A 59 -0.73 0.29 6.28
CA THR A 59 0.47 0.66 5.55
C THR A 59 1.72 0.20 6.29
N LYS A 60 2.69 -0.34 5.55
CA LYS A 60 3.98 -0.80 6.11
C LYS A 60 5.14 -0.08 5.44
N ILE A 61 6.15 0.29 6.23
CA ILE A 61 7.35 0.99 5.76
C ILE A 61 8.55 0.07 5.93
N PHE A 62 9.43 0.08 4.94
CA PHE A 62 10.64 -0.72 4.86
C PHE A 62 11.84 0.18 4.53
N GLU A 63 13.03 -0.22 4.97
CA GLU A 63 14.30 0.43 4.58
C GLU A 63 14.92 -0.27 3.37
N ASP A 64 14.63 -1.56 3.18
CA ASP A 64 15.08 -2.34 2.02
C ASP A 64 14.01 -2.42 0.92
N LYS A 65 14.45 -2.21 -0.33
CA LYS A 65 13.57 -2.21 -1.50
C LYS A 65 13.02 -3.60 -1.84
N MET A 66 13.85 -4.64 -1.71
CA MET A 66 13.46 -6.01 -2.05
C MET A 66 12.45 -6.55 -1.02
N GLU A 67 12.62 -6.23 0.25
CA GLU A 67 11.64 -6.56 1.29
C GLU A 67 10.29 -5.88 1.02
N ALA A 68 10.31 -4.58 0.70
CA ALA A 68 9.10 -3.84 0.34
C ALA A 68 8.40 -4.46 -0.87
N LEU A 69 9.17 -4.82 -1.90
CA LEU A 69 8.66 -5.44 -3.12
C LEU A 69 8.06 -6.84 -2.84
N ASN A 70 8.75 -7.67 -2.07
CA ASN A 70 8.25 -9.00 -1.69
C ASN A 70 6.94 -8.90 -0.92
N TYR A 71 6.87 -7.97 0.04
CA TYR A 71 5.65 -7.69 0.77
C TYR A 71 4.54 -7.16 -0.14
N ALA A 72 4.84 -6.22 -1.04
CA ALA A 72 3.86 -5.70 -2.00
C ALA A 72 3.28 -6.81 -2.89
N MET A 73 4.12 -7.74 -3.37
CA MET A 73 3.67 -8.90 -4.16
C MET A 73 2.81 -9.87 -3.32
N GLU A 74 3.14 -10.08 -2.05
CA GLU A 74 2.32 -10.89 -1.14
C GLU A 74 0.94 -10.25 -0.91
N MET A 75 0.90 -8.93 -0.68
CA MET A 75 -0.34 -8.17 -0.55
C MET A 75 -1.18 -8.25 -1.83
N GLU A 76 -0.54 -8.08 -2.98
CA GLU A 76 -1.20 -8.17 -4.30
C GLU A 76 -1.87 -9.53 -4.52
N ARG A 77 -1.21 -10.63 -4.14
CA ARG A 77 -1.75 -11.99 -4.25
C ARG A 77 -2.83 -12.30 -3.21
N SER A 78 -2.89 -11.53 -2.12
CA SER A 78 -3.75 -11.80 -0.98
C SER A 78 -4.94 -10.84 -0.85
N LYS A 79 -5.25 -10.03 -1.87
CA LYS A 79 -6.39 -9.08 -1.88
C LYS A 79 -7.73 -9.68 -1.41
N ALA A 80 -8.00 -10.93 -1.78
CA ALA A 80 -9.20 -11.66 -1.35
C ALA A 80 -9.28 -11.87 0.18
N LYS A 81 -8.15 -11.82 0.89
CA LYS A 81 -8.01 -12.04 2.34
C LYS A 81 -7.84 -10.75 3.15
N TRP A 82 -7.75 -9.60 2.49
CA TRP A 82 -7.53 -8.32 3.16
C TRP A 82 -8.66 -7.95 4.14
N LYS A 83 -9.87 -8.41 3.84
CA LYS A 83 -11.03 -8.13 4.69
C LYS A 83 -10.86 -8.97 5.94
N THR A 84 -10.37 -8.33 6.99
CA THR A 84 -10.29 -8.97 8.29
C THR A 84 -11.74 -9.21 8.72
N VAL A 85 -12.17 -10.47 8.71
CA VAL A 85 -13.46 -10.83 9.29
C VAL A 85 -13.30 -10.53 10.78
N ARG A 86 -13.78 -9.37 11.24
CA ARG A 86 -14.04 -9.20 12.67
C ARG A 86 -15.05 -10.30 13.00
N LYS A 87 -14.58 -11.35 13.67
CA LYS A 87 -15.47 -12.25 14.40
C LYS A 87 -16.08 -11.37 15.48
N GLU A 88 -17.30 -10.89 15.25
CA GLU A 88 -18.19 -10.47 16.32
C GLU A 88 -18.54 -11.68 17.19
#